data_AF-A0A0R2LIS8-F1
#
_entry.id   AF-A0A0R2LIS8-F1
#
_cell.length_a   1.000
_cell.length_b   1.000
_cell.length_c   1.000
_cell.angle_alpha   90.00
_cell.angle_beta   90.00
_cell.angle_gamma   90.00
#
_symmetry.space_group_name_H-M   'P 1'
#
loop_
_entity.id
_entity.type
_entity.pdbx_description
1 polymer ?
#
loop_
_entity_poly.entity_id
_entity_poly.type
_entity_poly.pdbx_seq_one_letter_code
_entity_poly.pdbx_strand_id
1 'polypeptide(L)'
;MSDKTLRNGVFSKMDANHKKAVILLFEDKLTDEQIAKEVHRSRTTLAKWKKDKDFQEAEREYRSLAIDSYVPDAIKQIHKLATGAKSEMVRLQSSTTILNMAGYSADGDSPEMSKQSVRKAKAEADIAEAKAREINEATGDNTRIVINNNVPKEDENADS
;
A
#
# COMPACT_ATOMS: atom_id res chain seq x y z
N MET A 1 -12.29 15.05 9.61
CA MET A 1 -11.65 15.74 10.75
C MET A 1 -10.18 16.04 10.43
N SER A 2 -9.88 16.77 9.34
CA SER A 2 -8.48 16.91 8.86
C SER A 2 -8.00 18.36 8.73
N ASP A 3 -8.91 19.33 8.84
CA ASP A 3 -8.59 20.74 8.59
C ASP A 3 -7.85 21.42 9.76
N LYS A 4 -8.08 20.95 11.00
CA LYS A 4 -7.49 21.56 12.21
C LYS A 4 -6.03 21.20 12.46
N THR A 5 -5.54 20.06 11.97
CA THR A 5 -4.13 19.65 12.12
C THR A 5 -3.21 20.39 11.15
N LEU A 6 -3.71 20.78 9.96
CA LEU A 6 -2.94 21.49 8.93
C LEU A 6 -2.57 22.93 9.33
N ARG A 7 -3.44 23.61 10.09
CA ARG A 7 -3.20 25.00 10.52
C ARG A 7 -2.11 25.16 11.60
N ASN A 8 -1.74 24.08 12.29
CA ASN A 8 -0.78 24.10 13.41
C ASN A 8 0.44 23.18 13.23
N GLY A 9 0.62 22.62 12.02
CA GLY A 9 1.75 21.77 11.67
C GLY A 9 3.10 22.48 11.72
N VAL A 10 4.18 21.68 11.71
CA VAL A 10 5.57 22.16 11.70
C VAL A 10 5.82 23.06 10.49
N PHE A 11 5.29 22.72 9.31
CA PHE A 11 5.39 23.53 8.10
C PHE A 11 4.82 24.93 8.31
N SER A 12 3.64 25.06 8.92
CA SER A 12 2.98 26.35 9.17
C SER A 12 3.76 27.25 10.14
N LYS A 13 4.57 26.66 11.02
CA LYS A 13 5.37 27.38 12.04
C LYS A 13 6.77 27.77 11.58
N MET A 14 7.28 27.17 10.50
CA MET A 14 8.60 27.49 9.94
C MET A 14 8.70 28.92 9.40
N ASP A 15 9.93 29.45 9.35
CA ASP A 15 10.18 30.73 8.70
C ASP A 15 10.02 30.65 7.18
N ALA A 16 9.88 31.82 6.55
CA ALA A 16 9.58 31.95 5.13
C ALA A 16 10.61 31.25 4.22
N ASN A 17 11.89 31.21 4.59
CA ASN A 17 12.92 30.60 3.76
C ASN A 17 12.87 29.07 3.84
N HIS A 18 12.61 28.50 5.01
CA HIS A 18 12.40 27.05 5.14
C HIS A 18 11.13 26.60 4.41
N LYS A 19 10.01 27.35 4.55
CA LYS A 19 8.79 27.10 3.78
C LYS A 19 9.04 27.15 2.27
N LYS A 20 9.71 28.20 1.78
CA LYS A 20 10.07 28.34 0.37
C LYS A 20 10.95 27.19 -0.10
N ALA A 21 11.93 26.76 0.70
CA ALA A 21 12.77 25.61 0.37
C ALA A 21 11.97 24.31 0.27
N VAL A 22 11.04 24.04 1.20
CA VAL A 22 10.17 22.86 1.17
C VAL A 22 9.29 22.86 -0.10
N ILE A 23 8.69 24.00 -0.44
CA ILE A 23 7.87 24.15 -1.66
C ILE A 23 8.71 23.86 -2.92
N LEU A 24 9.88 24.48 -3.04
CA LEU A 24 10.74 24.31 -4.21
C LEU A 24 11.31 22.89 -4.34
N LEU A 25 11.58 22.23 -3.20
CA LEU A 25 11.99 20.82 -3.19
C LEU A 25 10.86 19.89 -3.63
N PHE A 26 9.62 20.21 -3.29
CA PHE A 26 8.46 19.43 -3.74
C PHE A 26 8.21 19.58 -5.25
N GLU A 27 8.40 20.78 -5.81
CA GLU A 27 8.22 21.00 -7.24
C GLU A 27 9.22 20.22 -8.11
N ASP A 28 10.38 19.85 -7.55
CA ASP A 28 11.45 19.04 -8.18
C ASP A 28 11.92 19.56 -9.56
N LYS A 29 11.77 20.87 -9.80
CA LYS A 29 12.19 21.54 -11.05
C LYS A 29 13.58 22.18 -10.97
N LEU A 30 14.08 22.39 -9.76
CA LEU A 30 15.31 23.13 -9.50
C LEU A 30 16.33 22.23 -8.83
N THR A 31 17.61 22.43 -9.16
CA THR A 31 18.70 21.77 -8.44
C THR A 31 18.85 22.34 -7.04
N ASP A 32 19.45 21.57 -6.12
CA ASP A 32 19.75 22.04 -4.76
C ASP A 32 20.53 23.36 -4.72
N GLU A 33 21.37 23.62 -5.73
CA GLU A 33 22.11 24.88 -5.84
C GLU A 33 21.20 26.05 -6.22
N GLN A 34 20.26 25.82 -7.13
CA GLN A 34 19.27 26.83 -7.52
C GLN A 34 18.30 27.11 -6.38
N ILE A 35 17.82 26.06 -5.69
CA ILE A 35 16.95 26.20 -4.51
C ILE A 35 17.67 26.99 -3.41
N ALA A 36 18.93 26.66 -3.12
CA ALA A 36 19.71 27.36 -2.11
C ALA A 36 19.87 28.86 -2.44
N LYS A 37 20.13 29.20 -3.71
CA LYS A 37 20.16 30.60 -4.18
C LYS A 37 18.82 31.29 -4.01
N GLU A 38 17.73 30.63 -4.38
CA GLU A 38 16.35 31.14 -4.26
C GLU A 38 15.93 31.44 -2.82
N VAL A 39 16.47 30.71 -1.85
CA VAL A 39 16.22 30.95 -0.41
C VAL A 39 17.33 31.73 0.27
N HIS A 40 18.25 32.32 -0.50
CA HIS A 40 19.38 33.11 -0.01
C HIS A 40 20.24 32.38 1.03
N ARG A 41 20.57 31.10 0.75
CA ARG A 41 21.42 30.24 1.57
C ARG A 41 22.48 29.53 0.74
N SER A 42 23.48 28.98 1.43
CA SER A 42 24.46 28.10 0.79
C SER A 42 23.86 26.72 0.53
N ARG A 43 24.39 26.02 -0.48
CA ARG A 43 24.08 24.61 -0.75
C ARG A 43 24.29 23.74 0.50
N THR A 44 25.32 24.02 1.28
CA THR A 44 25.63 23.28 2.51
C THR A 44 24.58 23.47 3.60
N THR A 45 23.99 24.66 3.72
CA THR A 45 22.88 24.92 4.65
C THR A 45 21.62 24.17 4.23
N LEU A 46 21.27 24.18 2.94
CA LEU A 46 20.14 23.39 2.43
C LEU A 46 20.35 21.89 2.68
N ALA A 47 21.56 21.37 2.48
CA ALA A 47 21.90 19.98 2.77
C ALA A 47 21.77 19.62 4.26
N LYS A 48 22.00 20.58 5.17
CA LYS A 48 21.74 20.39 6.61
C LYS A 48 20.24 20.37 6.90
N TRP A 49 19.47 21.29 6.30
CA TRP A 49 18.02 21.33 6.46
C TRP A 49 17.35 20.02 6.05
N LYS A 50 17.75 19.42 4.92
CA LYS A 50 17.22 18.12 4.48
C LYS A 50 17.41 16.96 5.49
N LYS A 51 18.36 17.10 6.40
CA LYS A 51 18.64 16.11 7.46
C LYS A 51 17.97 16.46 8.79
N ASP A 52 17.40 17.66 8.89
CA ASP A 52 16.71 18.14 10.07
C ASP A 52 15.32 17.50 10.18
N LYS A 53 14.95 17.07 11.40
CA LYS A 53 13.70 16.35 11.64
C LYS A 53 12.47 17.22 11.40
N ASP A 54 12.51 18.48 11.85
CA ASP A 54 11.40 19.41 11.69
C ASP A 54 11.21 19.72 10.21
N PHE A 55 12.30 19.88 9.46
CA PHE A 55 12.24 20.11 8.01
C PHE A 55 11.66 18.92 7.25
N GLN A 56 12.06 17.69 7.61
CA GLN A 56 11.47 16.48 7.02
C GLN A 56 9.98 16.35 7.36
N GLU A 57 9.58 16.74 8.57
CA GLU A 57 8.16 16.74 8.95
C GLU A 57 7.37 17.79 8.18
N ALA A 58 7.90 19.00 8.06
CA ALA A 58 7.32 20.06 7.25
C ALA A 58 7.18 19.65 5.78
N GLU A 59 8.15 18.91 5.23
CA GLU A 59 8.07 18.37 3.87
C GLU A 59 6.95 17.33 3.74
N ARG A 60 6.79 16.43 4.72
CA ARG A 60 5.69 15.45 4.73
C ARG A 60 4.33 16.12 4.83
N GLU A 61 4.19 17.10 5.71
CA GLU A 61 2.96 17.89 5.86
C GLU A 61 2.61 18.62 4.56
N TYR A 62 3.59 19.29 3.97
CA TYR A 62 3.39 20.02 2.71
C TYR A 62 3.05 19.08 1.54
N ARG A 63 3.70 17.90 1.44
CA ARG A 63 3.36 16.88 0.44
C ARG A 63 1.89 16.49 0.50
N SER A 64 1.33 16.29 1.70
CA SER A 64 -0.09 15.99 1.87
C SER A 64 -0.97 17.13 1.35
N LEU A 65 -0.66 18.37 1.72
CA LEU A 65 -1.40 19.55 1.27
C LEU A 65 -1.33 19.75 -0.25
N ALA A 66 -0.16 19.53 -0.84
CA ALA A 66 0.04 19.63 -2.26
C ALA A 66 -0.73 18.52 -3.01
N ILE A 67 -0.74 17.29 -2.50
CA ILE A 67 -1.55 16.20 -3.07
C ILE A 67 -3.04 16.57 -3.06
N ASP A 68 -3.56 17.10 -1.95
CA ASP A 68 -4.96 17.55 -1.85
C ASP A 68 -5.30 18.58 -2.94
N SER A 69 -4.35 19.45 -3.30
CA SER A 69 -4.54 20.43 -4.39
C SER A 69 -4.65 19.79 -5.78
N TYR A 70 -4.04 18.61 -6.00
CA TYR A 70 -4.13 17.88 -7.27
C TYR A 70 -5.38 17.01 -7.38
N VAL A 71 -6.05 16.70 -6.26
CA VAL A 71 -7.25 15.83 -6.24
C VAL A 71 -8.33 16.28 -7.23
N PRO A 72 -8.73 17.57 -7.30
CA PRO A 72 -9.77 17.99 -8.24
C PRO A 72 -9.41 17.74 -9.71
N ASP A 73 -8.15 17.97 -10.09
CA ASP A 73 -7.70 17.77 -11.47
C ASP A 73 -7.52 16.27 -11.80
N ALA A 74 -7.09 15.47 -10.84
CA ALA A 74 -7.08 14.02 -10.96
C ALA A 74 -8.49 13.47 -11.20
N ILE A 75 -9.50 13.93 -10.44
CA ILE A 75 -10.90 13.52 -10.62
C ILE A 75 -11.41 13.90 -12.02
N LYS A 76 -11.16 15.12 -12.49
CA LYS A 76 -11.52 15.55 -13.86
C LYS A 76 -10.87 14.65 -14.92
N GLN A 77 -9.61 14.28 -14.71
CA GLN A 77 -8.87 13.43 -15.64
C GLN A 77 -9.45 12.01 -15.68
N ILE A 78 -9.82 11.43 -14.53
CA ILE A 78 -10.49 10.12 -14.48
C ILE A 78 -11.83 10.17 -15.23
N HIS A 79 -12.63 11.22 -15.04
CA HIS A 79 -13.88 11.41 -15.78
C HIS A 79 -13.67 11.50 -17.30
N LYS A 80 -12.63 12.24 -17.74
CA LYS A 80 -12.27 12.33 -19.16
C LYS A 80 -11.86 10.98 -19.74
N LEU A 81 -11.13 10.16 -18.98
CA LEU A 81 -10.75 8.82 -19.39
C LEU A 81 -11.96 7.89 -19.47
N ALA A 82 -12.89 7.96 -18.50
CA ALA A 82 -14.11 7.17 -18.48
C ALA A 82 -15.00 7.41 -19.72
N THR A 83 -15.10 8.66 -20.17
CA THR A 83 -16.01 9.07 -21.25
C THR A 83 -15.37 9.07 -22.64
N GLY A 84 -14.06 9.32 -22.73
CA GLY A 84 -13.41 9.66 -24.00
C GLY A 84 -12.16 8.84 -24.35
N ALA A 85 -11.69 7.93 -23.50
CA ALA A 85 -10.53 7.11 -23.85
C ALA A 85 -10.86 6.17 -25.02
N LYS A 86 -9.91 5.99 -25.95
CA LYS A 86 -10.09 5.06 -27.10
C LYS A 86 -10.16 3.60 -26.64
N SER A 87 -9.36 3.23 -25.65
CA SER A 87 -9.33 1.89 -25.08
C SER A 87 -10.57 1.64 -24.22
N GLU A 88 -11.31 0.60 -24.56
CA GLU A 88 -12.48 0.16 -23.79
C GLU A 88 -12.11 -0.25 -22.36
N MET A 89 -10.96 -0.92 -22.19
CA MET A 89 -10.45 -1.28 -20.87
C MET A 89 -10.18 -0.04 -20.00
N VAL A 90 -9.59 1.02 -20.58
CA VAL A 90 -9.31 2.27 -19.84
C VAL A 90 -10.60 2.98 -19.45
N ARG A 91 -11.61 2.98 -20.34
CA ARG A 91 -12.94 3.52 -20.00
C ARG A 91 -13.57 2.74 -18.85
N LEU A 92 -13.57 1.40 -18.93
CA LEU A 92 -14.11 0.54 -17.88
C LEU A 92 -13.42 0.77 -16.54
N GLN A 93 -12.08 0.73 -16.51
CA GLN A 93 -11.30 0.96 -15.28
C GLN A 93 -11.56 2.35 -14.66
N SER A 94 -11.65 3.38 -15.50
CA SER A 94 -11.92 4.74 -15.04
C SER A 94 -13.34 4.87 -14.47
N SER A 95 -14.32 4.26 -15.15
CA SER A 95 -15.71 4.19 -14.66
C SER A 95 -15.80 3.42 -13.33
N THR A 96 -15.17 2.25 -13.21
CA THR A 96 -15.10 1.48 -11.97
C THR A 96 -14.45 2.28 -10.85
N THR A 97 -13.37 3.02 -11.15
CA THR A 97 -12.71 3.88 -10.17
C THR A 97 -13.66 4.97 -9.65
N ILE A 98 -14.43 5.62 -10.52
CA ILE A 98 -15.44 6.62 -10.13
C ILE A 98 -16.53 5.98 -9.25
N LEU A 99 -17.04 4.81 -9.64
CA LEU A 99 -18.05 4.09 -8.88
C LEU A 99 -17.54 3.71 -7.49
N ASN A 100 -16.33 3.18 -7.38
CA ASN A 100 -15.70 2.85 -6.09
C ASN A 100 -15.53 4.09 -5.21
N MET A 101 -15.06 5.21 -5.77
CA MET A 101 -14.95 6.49 -5.05
C MET A 101 -16.32 7.02 -4.58
N ALA A 102 -17.39 6.76 -5.33
CA ALA A 102 -18.76 7.09 -4.97
C ALA A 102 -19.41 6.06 -4.01
N GLY A 103 -18.69 5.02 -3.61
CA GLY A 103 -19.18 3.99 -2.68
C GLY A 103 -19.98 2.86 -3.34
N TYR A 104 -20.00 2.77 -4.67
CA TYR A 104 -20.68 1.71 -5.44
C TYR A 104 -19.77 0.52 -5.76
N SER A 105 -18.78 0.22 -4.90
CA SER A 105 -17.79 -0.81 -5.17
C SER A 105 -18.43 -2.15 -5.56
N ALA A 106 -18.04 -2.68 -6.72
CA ALA A 106 -18.49 -3.97 -7.23
C ALA A 106 -18.06 -5.15 -6.32
N ASP A 107 -17.08 -4.93 -5.44
CA ASP A 107 -16.54 -5.91 -4.50
C ASP A 107 -17.31 -6.01 -3.17
N GLY A 108 -18.47 -5.36 -3.04
CA GLY A 108 -19.44 -5.72 -2.00
C GLY A 108 -19.04 -5.39 -0.56
N ASP A 109 -18.41 -4.24 -0.33
CA ASP A 109 -18.11 -3.74 1.03
C ASP A 109 -19.34 -3.05 1.66
N SER A 110 -20.45 -3.78 1.73
CA SER A 110 -21.46 -3.49 2.75
C SER A 110 -20.86 -3.85 4.12
N PRO A 111 -21.03 -3.04 5.18
CA PRO A 111 -20.52 -3.34 6.52
C PRO A 111 -21.01 -4.67 7.12
N GLU A 112 -21.96 -5.36 6.48
CA GLU A 112 -22.33 -6.73 6.82
C GLU A 112 -21.39 -7.80 6.25
N MET A 113 -20.85 -7.62 5.04
CA MET A 113 -19.98 -8.61 4.40
C MET A 113 -18.57 -8.61 5.00
N SER A 114 -18.03 -7.45 5.38
CA SER A 114 -16.76 -7.39 6.14
C SER A 114 -16.86 -8.12 7.49
N LYS A 115 -18.00 -8.02 8.17
CA LYS A 115 -18.30 -8.82 9.37
C LYS A 115 -18.40 -10.32 9.07
N GLN A 116 -18.99 -10.71 7.93
CA GLN A 116 -19.07 -12.11 7.52
C GLN A 116 -17.70 -12.68 7.14
N SER A 117 -16.88 -11.93 6.41
CA SER A 117 -15.51 -12.32 6.05
C SER A 117 -14.63 -12.48 7.30
N VAL A 118 -14.74 -11.58 8.28
CA VAL A 118 -14.06 -11.71 9.58
C VAL A 118 -14.56 -12.94 10.36
N ARG A 119 -15.87 -13.22 10.35
CA ARG A 119 -16.43 -14.42 11.00
C ARG A 119 -15.98 -15.71 10.32
N LYS A 120 -15.93 -15.73 8.99
CA LYS A 120 -15.47 -16.89 8.20
C LYS A 120 -13.98 -17.15 8.43
N ALA A 121 -13.15 -16.10 8.35
CA ALA A 121 -11.72 -16.21 8.64
C ALA A 121 -11.44 -16.70 10.07
N LYS A 122 -12.25 -16.25 11.04
CA LYS A 122 -12.17 -16.75 12.42
C LYS A 122 -12.54 -18.23 12.52
N ALA A 123 -13.64 -18.66 11.91
CA ALA A 123 -14.04 -20.07 11.90
C ALA A 123 -13.00 -20.97 11.21
N GLU A 124 -12.40 -20.49 10.11
CA GLU A 124 -11.34 -21.21 9.41
C GLU A 124 -10.06 -21.31 10.26
N ALA A 125 -9.71 -20.25 11.00
CA ALA A 125 -8.60 -20.27 11.96
C ALA A 125 -8.86 -21.26 13.11
N ASP A 126 -10.07 -21.26 13.68
CA ASP A 126 -10.46 -22.18 14.76
C ASP A 126 -10.40 -23.66 14.27
N ILE A 127 -10.84 -23.94 13.04
CA ILE A 127 -10.75 -25.28 12.44
C ILE A 127 -9.30 -25.67 12.18
N ALA A 128 -8.47 -24.75 11.67
CA ALA A 128 -7.06 -25.01 11.42
C ALA A 128 -6.30 -25.29 12.73
N GLU A 129 -6.61 -24.56 13.80
CA GLU A 129 -6.04 -24.78 15.12
C GLU A 129 -6.48 -26.12 15.71
N ALA A 130 -7.77 -26.49 15.59
CA ALA A 130 -8.26 -27.79 16.03
C ALA A 130 -7.57 -28.95 15.29
N LYS A 131 -7.45 -28.86 13.96
CA LYS A 131 -6.71 -29.84 13.15
C LYS A 131 -5.24 -29.92 13.54
N ALA A 132 -4.60 -28.78 13.81
CA ALA A 132 -3.20 -28.76 14.24
C ALA A 132 -3.01 -29.41 15.63
N ARG A 133 -3.98 -29.25 16.54
CA ARG A 133 -3.97 -29.94 17.84
C ARG A 133 -4.15 -31.45 17.68
N GLU A 134 -5.12 -31.90 16.88
CA GLU A 134 -5.33 -33.34 16.60
C GLU A 134 -4.09 -34.00 15.97
N ILE A 135 -3.39 -33.32 15.05
CA ILE A 135 -2.16 -33.83 14.44
C ILE A 135 -1.03 -33.95 15.47
N ASN A 136 -0.89 -32.98 16.38
CA ASN A 136 0.11 -33.04 17.44
C ASN A 136 -0.19 -34.13 18.48
N GLU A 137 -1.46 -34.33 18.82
CA GLU A 137 -1.90 -35.42 19.70
C GLU A 137 -1.72 -36.80 19.05
N ALA A 138 -2.01 -36.94 17.74
CA ALA A 138 -1.82 -38.18 16.99
C ALA A 138 -0.34 -38.55 16.75
N THR A 139 0.57 -37.58 16.76
CA THR A 139 2.02 -37.83 16.64
C THR A 139 2.65 -38.32 17.95
N GLY A 140 1.88 -38.31 19.05
CA GLY A 140 2.34 -38.71 20.38
C GLY A 140 2.33 -40.21 20.67
N ASP A 141 1.79 -41.08 19.81
CA ASP A 141 1.69 -42.51 20.10
C ASP A 141 1.89 -43.44 18.88
N ASN A 142 2.99 -44.20 18.92
CA ASN A 142 3.27 -45.48 18.23
C ASN A 142 3.14 -45.59 16.70
N THR A 143 4.24 -45.32 15.97
CA THR A 143 4.53 -46.01 14.69
C THR A 143 5.64 -47.03 14.88
N ARG A 144 5.31 -48.24 15.36
CA ARG A 144 6.20 -49.40 15.26
C ARG A 144 6.22 -49.86 13.80
N ILE A 145 7.29 -49.54 13.08
CA ILE A 145 7.50 -50.01 11.70
C ILE A 145 7.69 -51.54 11.75
N VAL A 146 6.72 -52.30 11.24
CA VAL A 146 6.87 -53.74 10.98
C VAL A 146 7.35 -53.90 9.54
N ILE A 147 8.65 -54.15 9.35
CA ILE A 147 9.21 -54.48 8.04
C ILE A 147 8.91 -55.96 7.78
N ASN A 148 7.93 -56.23 6.92
CA ASN A 148 7.64 -57.58 6.46
C ASN A 148 8.42 -57.84 5.16
N ASN A 149 9.62 -58.42 5.27
CA ASN A 149 10.43 -58.82 4.12
C ASN A 149 9.82 -60.07 3.46
N ASN A 150 9.06 -59.88 2.38
CA ASN A 150 8.79 -60.95 1.43
C ASN A 150 9.11 -60.46 0.02
N VAL A 151 10.31 -60.79 -0.46
CA VAL A 151 10.80 -60.45 -1.80
C VAL A 151 10.23 -61.45 -2.81
N PRO A 152 9.42 -61.03 -3.80
CA PRO A 152 9.04 -61.90 -4.92
C PRO A 152 10.18 -61.97 -5.93
N LYS A 153 10.45 -63.18 -6.44
CA LYS A 153 11.46 -63.46 -7.47
C LYS A 153 11.00 -62.92 -8.83
N GLU A 154 11.94 -62.37 -9.58
CA GLU A 154 11.79 -61.88 -10.96
C GLU A 154 11.51 -63.06 -11.91
N ASP A 155 10.44 -62.95 -12.71
CA ASP A 155 10.28 -63.75 -13.91
C ASP A 155 10.58 -62.87 -15.13
N GLU A 156 11.71 -63.19 -15.77
CA GLU A 156 12.13 -62.73 -17.08
C GLU A 156 11.07 -63.12 -18.13
N ASN A 157 10.68 -62.19 -19.00
CA ASN A 157 10.22 -62.51 -20.36
C ASN A 157 10.23 -61.25 -21.22
N ALA A 158 11.32 -61.07 -21.96
CA ALA A 158 11.33 -60.34 -23.22
C ALA A 158 11.77 -61.35 -24.28
N ASP A 159 10.83 -61.82 -25.10
CA ASP A 159 11.15 -62.56 -26.32
C ASP A 159 10.71 -61.76 -27.54
N SER A 160 11.53 -61.89 -28.58
CA SER A 160 11.66 -61.04 -29.77
C SER A 160 10.65 -61.30 -30.87
#